data_AF-A0A2A2XZW1-F1
#
_entry.id   AF-A0A2A2XZW1-F1
#
_cell.length_a   1.000
_cell.length_b   1.000
_cell.length_c   1.000
_cell.angle_alpha   90.00
_cell.angle_beta   90.00
_cell.angle_gamma   90.00
#
_symmetry.space_group_name_H-M   'P 1'
#
loop_
_entity.id
_entity.type
_entity.pdbx_description
1 polymer ?
#
loop_
_entity_poly.entity_id
_entity_poly.type
_entity_poly.pdbx_seq_one_letter_code
_entity_poly.pdbx_strand_id
1 'polypeptide(L)'
;SGERFLLRCEPVDPRDLMKGDYVILRYGFQNLTDSQRRDLLKEWKEMNPSLEAEPNESLSYVLPKDTRIFIPLRKGGDGIADYGEPTLKRPTSGPFLQTRFGQSNWAWGTDVRAGIESYYVAEGTGLEWEKLRNKGKLLAEVGILPNGQAGLISLQATETGTLRAFTHRSLERFFVTLKADKPVTKLISTEADFAATFHPAPLNGQNAVTPKFPQEYVLLHTLPETDVDTTILFTGVRLTNGHLHAEVRVIRGAKQTFTTRPQAAIIVSAQDLRGVSLRDEKGERLLEVRIRK
;
A
#
# COMPACT_ATOMS: atom_id res chain seq x y z
N SER A 1 25.99 -6.48 17.98
CA SER A 1 25.23 -5.23 18.15
C SER A 1 24.11 -5.20 17.11
N GLY A 2 22.91 -4.76 17.48
CA GLY A 2 21.81 -4.56 16.53
C GLY A 2 21.85 -3.16 15.93
N GLU A 3 21.37 -3.02 14.70
CA GLU A 3 21.20 -1.72 14.04
C GLU A 3 19.84 -1.12 14.41
N ARG A 4 19.76 0.21 14.54
CA ARG A 4 18.55 0.92 14.93
C ARG A 4 17.78 1.46 13.72
N PHE A 5 16.47 1.25 13.75
CA PHE A 5 15.51 1.67 12.74
C PHE A 5 14.31 2.39 13.37
N LEU A 6 13.75 3.36 12.66
CA LEU A 6 12.46 3.96 13.01
C LEU A 6 11.36 3.32 12.15
N LEU A 7 10.37 2.69 12.78
CA LEU A 7 9.22 2.08 12.11
C LEU A 7 7.99 2.95 12.31
N ARG A 8 7.22 3.20 11.24
CA ARG A 8 5.98 3.98 11.35
C ARG A 8 4.86 3.10 11.90
N CYS A 9 4.17 3.59 12.93
CA CYS A 9 3.03 2.90 13.51
C CYS A 9 1.74 3.27 12.77
N GLU A 10 0.90 2.28 12.51
CA GLU A 10 -0.42 2.44 11.90
C GLU A 10 -1.53 2.60 12.95
N PRO A 11 -2.64 3.28 12.60
CA PRO A 11 -3.82 3.32 13.44
C PRO A 11 -4.35 1.92 13.79
N VAL A 12 -4.91 1.80 14.99
CA VAL A 12 -5.54 0.57 15.49
C VAL A 12 -6.92 0.95 16.03
N ASP A 13 -7.93 0.15 15.68
CA ASP A 13 -9.30 0.39 16.17
C ASP A 13 -9.33 0.31 17.71
N PRO A 14 -9.95 1.28 18.40
CA PRO A 14 -9.92 1.31 19.86
C PRO A 14 -10.85 0.25 20.47
N ARG A 15 -10.35 -0.63 21.35
CA ARG A 15 -11.17 -1.41 22.31
C ARG A 15 -10.44 -1.81 23.61
N ASP A 16 -11.19 -1.61 24.70
CA ASP A 16 -11.20 -2.07 26.11
C ASP A 16 -9.93 -2.15 27.00
N LEU A 17 -10.14 -1.76 28.26
CA LEU A 17 -9.28 -0.95 29.15
C LEU A 17 -8.70 -1.72 30.35
N MET A 18 -8.49 -3.03 30.26
CA MET A 18 -8.11 -3.82 31.44
C MET A 18 -6.99 -4.82 31.18
N LYS A 19 -5.73 -4.35 31.32
CA LYS A 19 -4.55 -5.08 31.86
C LYS A 19 -3.25 -4.28 31.65
N GLY A 20 -2.82 -3.51 32.64
CA GLY A 20 -1.55 -2.74 32.61
C GLY A 20 -1.49 -1.67 31.51
N ASP A 21 -0.70 -0.62 31.69
CA ASP A 21 -0.55 0.39 30.64
C ASP A 21 0.51 -0.06 29.62
N TYR A 22 0.04 -0.58 28.50
CA TYR A 22 0.85 -0.84 27.32
C TYR A 22 0.18 -0.23 26.09
N VAL A 23 1.00 0.22 25.14
CA VAL A 23 0.56 0.76 23.87
C VAL A 23 0.58 -0.36 22.86
N ILE A 24 -0.58 -0.66 22.27
CA ILE A 24 -0.69 -1.58 21.13
C ILE A 24 -0.15 -0.87 19.89
N LEU A 25 0.73 -1.53 19.15
CA LEU A 25 1.35 -1.01 17.94
C LEU A 25 0.98 -1.90 16.75
N ARG A 26 0.80 -1.27 15.60
CA ARG A 26 0.62 -1.92 14.32
C ARG A 26 1.60 -1.32 13.31
N TYR A 27 2.02 -2.11 12.34
CA TYR A 27 2.98 -1.71 11.31
C TYR A 27 2.50 -2.13 9.92
N GLY A 28 2.88 -1.35 8.91
CA GLY A 28 2.41 -1.57 7.55
C GLY A 28 2.89 -2.85 6.87
N PHE A 29 3.81 -3.61 7.49
CA PHE A 29 4.24 -4.91 6.98
C PHE A 29 3.36 -6.08 7.45
N GLN A 30 2.44 -5.84 8.40
CA GLN A 30 1.68 -6.92 9.05
C GLN A 30 0.47 -7.39 8.24
N ASN A 31 0.00 -6.57 7.30
CA ASN A 31 -1.07 -6.92 6.38
C ASN A 31 -0.45 -7.18 5.01
N LEU A 32 -0.43 -8.45 4.60
CA LEU A 32 0.07 -8.85 3.30
C LEU A 32 -0.96 -8.50 2.23
N THR A 33 -0.49 -8.11 1.05
CA THR A 33 -1.33 -8.00 -0.14
C THR A 33 -1.62 -9.39 -0.73
N ASP A 34 -2.66 -9.51 -1.56
CA ASP A 34 -2.97 -10.78 -2.24
C ASP A 34 -1.82 -11.25 -3.14
N SER A 35 -1.03 -10.33 -3.72
CA SER A 35 0.18 -10.69 -4.47
C SER A 35 1.26 -11.26 -3.56
N GLN A 36 1.50 -10.65 -2.41
CA GLN A 36 2.49 -11.15 -1.45
C GLN A 36 2.08 -12.52 -0.89
N ARG A 37 0.79 -12.73 -0.59
CA ARG A 37 0.29 -14.05 -0.18
C ARG A 37 0.55 -15.11 -1.26
N ARG A 38 0.26 -14.80 -2.53
CA ARG A 38 0.52 -15.71 -3.67
C ARG A 38 2.02 -15.98 -3.87
N ASP A 39 2.86 -14.95 -3.80
CA ASP A 39 4.30 -15.06 -3.97
C ASP A 39 4.91 -15.93 -2.85
N LEU A 40 4.53 -15.71 -1.59
CA LEU A 40 4.96 -16.56 -0.47
C LEU A 40 4.45 -17.99 -0.57
N LEU A 41 3.20 -18.20 -1.02
CA LEU A 41 2.66 -19.55 -1.24
C LEU A 41 3.45 -20.29 -2.32
N LYS A 42 3.85 -19.59 -3.39
CA LYS A 42 4.71 -20.14 -4.42
C LYS A 42 6.07 -20.56 -3.85
N GLU A 43 6.73 -19.68 -3.09
CA GLU A 43 8.00 -20.01 -2.42
C GLU A 43 7.85 -21.20 -1.48
N TRP A 44 6.74 -21.27 -0.74
CA TRP A 44 6.46 -22.40 0.16
C TRP A 44 6.40 -23.72 -0.60
N LYS A 45 5.68 -23.76 -1.73
CA LYS A 45 5.58 -24.96 -2.58
C LYS A 45 6.93 -25.36 -3.17
N GLU A 46 7.72 -24.39 -3.62
CA GLU A 46 9.09 -24.63 -4.12
C GLU A 46 10.00 -25.25 -3.04
N MET A 47 9.85 -24.82 -1.79
CA MET A 47 10.65 -25.31 -0.66
C MET A 47 10.15 -26.66 -0.11
N ASN A 48 8.92 -27.06 -0.41
CA ASN A 48 8.29 -28.28 0.09
C ASN A 48 7.69 -29.11 -1.06
N PRO A 49 8.52 -29.61 -2.00
CA PRO A 49 8.06 -30.28 -3.22
C PRO A 49 7.34 -31.62 -2.96
N SER A 50 7.52 -32.21 -1.76
CA SER A 50 6.92 -33.48 -1.36
C SER A 50 5.51 -33.35 -0.77
N LEU A 51 4.99 -32.14 -0.58
CA LEU A 51 3.60 -31.93 -0.22
C LEU A 51 2.77 -32.14 -1.49
N GLU A 52 2.26 -33.36 -1.69
CA GLU A 52 1.31 -33.66 -2.76
C GLU A 52 0.17 -32.63 -2.74
N ALA A 53 -0.22 -32.16 -3.93
CA ALA A 53 -1.32 -31.23 -4.09
C ALA A 53 -2.63 -31.95 -3.70
N GLU A 54 -2.95 -31.92 -2.41
CA GLU A 54 -4.24 -32.36 -1.88
C GLU A 54 -5.35 -31.66 -2.69
N PRO A 55 -6.25 -32.43 -3.35
CA PRO A 55 -7.13 -31.94 -4.41
C PRO A 55 -8.29 -31.04 -3.93
N ASN A 56 -8.22 -30.52 -2.71
CA ASN A 56 -9.25 -29.65 -2.16
C ASN A 56 -8.80 -28.19 -2.22
N GLU A 57 -8.77 -27.64 -3.44
CA GLU A 57 -8.40 -26.23 -3.76
C GLU A 57 -9.27 -25.18 -3.06
N SER A 58 -10.36 -25.59 -2.39
CA SER A 58 -11.39 -24.68 -1.90
C SER A 58 -11.21 -24.23 -0.44
N LEU A 59 -10.28 -24.80 0.35
CA LEU A 59 -10.18 -24.50 1.80
C LEU A 59 -8.76 -24.33 2.40
N SER A 60 -7.67 -24.21 1.63
CA SER A 60 -6.29 -24.10 2.18
C SER A 60 -5.47 -22.89 1.67
N TYR A 61 -6.02 -21.67 1.81
CA TYR A 61 -5.38 -20.41 1.38
C TYR A 61 -4.40 -19.79 2.40
N VAL A 62 -3.68 -20.58 3.19
CA VAL A 62 -2.95 -20.04 4.35
C VAL A 62 -1.62 -20.79 4.54
N LEU A 63 -0.50 -20.06 4.56
CA LEU A 63 0.80 -20.62 4.99
C LEU A 63 0.64 -21.30 6.36
N PRO A 64 1.38 -22.37 6.67
CA PRO A 64 1.32 -22.95 8.01
C PRO A 64 1.56 -21.89 9.08
N LYS A 65 0.81 -22.00 10.19
CA LYS A 65 0.97 -21.09 11.32
C LYS A 65 2.42 -21.13 11.79
N ASP A 66 2.93 -19.96 12.16
CA ASP A 66 4.30 -19.73 12.63
C ASP A 66 5.41 -19.95 11.59
N THR A 67 5.04 -20.08 10.31
CA THR A 67 5.99 -20.01 9.18
C THR A 67 6.84 -18.74 9.29
N ARG A 68 8.17 -18.88 9.22
CA ARG A 68 9.08 -17.73 9.26
C ARG A 68 8.99 -16.94 7.96
N ILE A 69 8.75 -15.65 8.07
CA ILE A 69 8.78 -14.71 6.95
C ILE A 69 9.88 -13.70 7.25
N PHE A 70 10.68 -13.37 6.23
CA PHE A 70 11.68 -12.33 6.30
C PHE A 70 11.20 -11.11 5.54
N ILE A 71 11.35 -9.93 6.15
CA ILE A 71 10.96 -8.66 5.56
C ILE A 71 12.22 -7.81 5.43
N PRO A 72 12.82 -7.73 4.23
CA PRO A 72 13.98 -6.87 4.01
C PRO A 72 13.67 -5.43 4.43
N LEU A 73 14.66 -4.75 5.01
CA LEU A 73 14.54 -3.36 5.40
C LEU A 73 15.48 -2.47 4.58
N ARG A 74 15.04 -1.25 4.35
CA ARG A 74 15.87 -0.19 3.79
C ARG A 74 15.73 1.04 4.65
N LYS A 75 16.85 1.69 4.97
CA LYS A 75 16.84 2.94 5.72
C LYS A 75 16.52 4.08 4.77
N GLY A 76 15.41 4.77 5.00
CA GLY A 76 15.07 6.00 4.29
C GLY A 76 16.05 7.13 4.61
N GLY A 77 16.10 8.14 3.75
CA GLY A 77 16.96 9.32 3.95
C GLY A 77 16.60 10.15 5.19
N ASP A 78 15.39 9.95 5.72
CA ASP A 78 14.88 10.52 6.97
C ASP A 78 15.10 9.60 8.18
N GLY A 79 15.75 8.46 8.00
CA GLY A 79 15.99 7.46 9.04
C GLY A 79 14.81 6.51 9.31
N ILE A 80 13.66 6.71 8.65
CA ILE A 80 12.48 5.84 8.73
C ILE A 80 12.69 4.63 7.82
N ALA A 81 12.38 3.44 8.32
CA ALA A 81 12.57 2.21 7.58
C ALA A 81 11.44 1.99 6.57
N ASP A 82 11.81 1.62 5.36
CA ASP A 82 10.90 1.02 4.39
C ASP A 82 11.00 -0.51 4.43
N TYR A 83 9.87 -1.15 4.18
CA TYR A 83 9.78 -2.61 4.05
C TYR A 83 9.95 -3.03 2.59
N GLY A 84 10.73 -4.08 2.37
CA GLY A 84 10.85 -4.79 1.10
C GLY A 84 9.79 -5.88 0.96
N GLU A 85 9.86 -6.63 -0.14
CA GLU A 85 8.95 -7.73 -0.38
C GLU A 85 9.19 -8.87 0.63
N PRO A 86 8.12 -9.40 1.26
CA PRO A 86 8.24 -10.51 2.19
C PRO A 86 8.65 -11.77 1.45
N THR A 87 9.51 -12.58 2.07
CA THR A 87 10.03 -13.82 1.50
C THR A 87 10.24 -14.88 2.57
N LEU A 88 10.17 -16.15 2.20
CA LEU A 88 10.55 -17.28 3.07
C LEU A 88 12.05 -17.55 3.02
N LYS A 89 12.77 -16.99 2.04
CA LYS A 89 14.20 -17.16 1.85
C LYS A 89 14.95 -16.08 2.64
N ARG A 90 15.84 -16.50 3.55
CA ARG A 90 16.60 -15.58 4.39
C ARG A 90 17.48 -14.66 3.52
N PRO A 91 17.37 -13.32 3.64
CA PRO A 91 18.25 -12.40 2.94
C PRO A 91 19.72 -12.60 3.31
N THR A 92 20.61 -12.54 2.32
CA THR A 92 22.07 -12.72 2.50
C THR A 92 22.82 -11.41 2.73
N SER A 93 22.16 -10.27 2.48
CA SER A 93 22.71 -8.94 2.68
C SER A 93 21.64 -7.96 3.11
N GLY A 94 22.07 -6.90 3.80
CA GLY A 94 21.20 -5.85 4.31
C GLY A 94 20.41 -6.25 5.57
N PRO A 95 19.80 -5.26 6.24
CA PRO A 95 18.95 -5.48 7.40
C PRO A 95 17.61 -6.11 6.98
N PHE A 96 17.03 -6.93 7.84
CA PHE A 96 15.71 -7.53 7.62
C PHE A 96 15.02 -7.81 8.95
N LEU A 97 13.70 -7.86 8.97
CA LEU A 97 12.91 -8.37 10.09
C LEU A 97 12.65 -9.86 9.90
N GLN A 98 12.81 -10.63 10.96
CA GLN A 98 12.31 -11.99 11.05
C GLN A 98 10.95 -11.95 11.74
N THR A 99 9.91 -12.32 11.01
CA THR A 99 8.54 -12.35 11.48
C THR A 99 7.98 -13.78 11.40
N ARG A 100 6.76 -13.96 11.89
CA ARG A 100 6.04 -15.21 11.83
C ARG A 100 4.67 -15.01 11.21
N PHE A 101 4.30 -15.91 10.32
CA PHE A 101 2.95 -16.01 9.80
C PHE A 101 1.99 -16.45 10.89
N GLY A 102 0.80 -15.88 10.94
CA GLY A 102 -0.25 -16.35 11.84
C GLY A 102 -1.35 -15.33 11.98
N GLN A 103 -2.54 -15.70 11.50
CA GLN A 103 -3.76 -14.96 11.76
C GLN A 103 -4.02 -14.98 13.27
N SER A 104 -4.18 -13.80 13.86
CA SER A 104 -4.67 -13.70 15.23
C SER A 104 -6.06 -14.32 15.32
N ASN A 105 -6.30 -15.23 16.26
CA ASN A 105 -7.65 -15.73 16.60
C ASN A 105 -8.50 -14.66 17.32
N TRP A 106 -7.91 -13.51 17.65
CA TRP A 106 -8.62 -12.32 18.11
C TRP A 106 -8.73 -11.30 16.98
N ALA A 107 -9.76 -10.45 17.05
CA ALA A 107 -10.29 -9.51 16.05
C ALA A 107 -9.31 -8.52 15.36
N TRP A 108 -8.01 -8.71 15.46
CA TRP A 108 -6.92 -7.93 14.87
C TRP A 108 -6.28 -8.71 13.71
N GLY A 109 -7.04 -9.02 12.66
CA GLY A 109 -6.66 -9.89 11.55
C GLY A 109 -5.45 -9.43 10.71
N THR A 110 -4.25 -9.48 11.29
CA THR A 110 -2.96 -9.30 10.60
C THR A 110 -2.41 -10.66 10.17
N ASP A 111 -1.74 -10.71 9.04
CA ASP A 111 -1.13 -11.93 8.51
C ASP A 111 0.18 -12.29 9.24
N VAL A 112 0.89 -11.29 9.78
CA VAL A 112 2.28 -11.43 10.22
C VAL A 112 2.56 -10.73 11.55
N ARG A 113 3.34 -11.39 12.42
CA ARG A 113 3.80 -10.88 13.73
C ARG A 113 5.32 -10.82 13.85
N ALA A 114 5.84 -9.74 14.39
CA ALA A 114 7.27 -9.46 14.60
C ALA A 114 7.68 -9.48 16.09
N GLY A 115 6.74 -9.47 17.03
CA GLY A 115 7.03 -9.46 18.48
C GLY A 115 7.36 -8.06 19.03
N ILE A 116 7.01 -7.01 18.28
CA ILE A 116 7.22 -5.59 18.61
C ILE A 116 5.89 -4.81 18.62
N GLU A 117 4.77 -5.52 18.73
CA GLU A 117 3.40 -4.97 18.68
C GLU A 117 2.93 -4.42 20.03
N SER A 118 3.74 -4.52 21.08
CA SER A 118 3.38 -4.02 22.41
C SER A 118 4.57 -3.27 23.01
N TYR A 119 4.29 -2.07 23.53
CA TYR A 119 5.25 -1.26 24.27
C TYR A 119 4.72 -0.98 25.67
N TYR A 120 5.46 -1.38 26.69
CA TYR A 120 5.08 -1.10 28.07
C TYR A 120 5.44 0.33 28.43
N VAL A 121 4.50 1.06 29.00
CA VAL A 121 4.68 2.46 29.39
C VAL A 121 4.35 2.66 30.86
N ALA A 122 4.72 3.81 31.42
CA ALA A 122 4.31 4.17 32.77
C ALA A 122 2.79 4.32 32.85
N GLU A 123 2.24 4.02 34.03
CA GLU A 123 0.81 4.12 34.28
C GLU A 123 0.28 5.54 33.96
N GLY A 124 -0.86 5.62 33.28
CA GLY A 124 -1.51 6.86 32.84
C GLY A 124 -0.96 7.47 31.54
N THR A 125 0.13 6.96 30.97
CA THR A 125 0.80 7.59 29.80
C THR A 125 0.45 6.97 28.45
N GLY A 126 -0.19 5.79 28.42
CA GLY A 126 -0.49 5.08 27.17
C GLY A 126 -1.39 5.86 26.21
N LEU A 127 -2.38 6.58 26.74
CA LEU A 127 -3.40 7.26 25.95
C LEU A 127 -2.83 8.31 24.98
N GLU A 128 -1.75 9.01 25.36
CA GLU A 128 -1.12 10.02 24.49
C GLU A 128 -0.46 9.37 23.27
N TRP A 129 0.23 8.25 23.49
CA TRP A 129 0.84 7.45 22.43
C TRP A 129 -0.20 6.85 21.49
N GLU A 130 -1.31 6.35 22.03
CA GLU A 130 -2.41 5.84 21.21
C GLU A 130 -3.07 6.93 20.37
N LYS A 131 -3.24 8.14 20.92
CA LYS A 131 -3.72 9.30 20.15
C LYS A 131 -2.75 9.65 19.01
N LEU A 132 -1.44 9.62 19.26
CA LEU A 132 -0.43 9.85 18.22
C LEU A 132 -0.49 8.75 17.16
N ARG A 133 -0.54 7.47 17.55
CA ARG A 133 -0.70 6.31 16.66
C ARG A 133 -1.93 6.45 15.76
N ASN A 134 -3.08 6.73 16.35
CA ASN A 134 -4.35 6.85 15.62
C ASN A 134 -4.35 8.02 14.64
N LYS A 135 -3.54 9.06 14.90
CA LYS A 135 -3.31 10.18 13.98
C LYS A 135 -2.17 9.94 12.98
N GLY A 136 -1.54 8.75 12.96
CA GLY A 136 -0.40 8.43 12.10
C GLY A 136 0.92 9.12 12.51
N LYS A 137 0.98 9.66 13.73
CA LYS A 137 2.06 10.52 14.26
C LYS A 137 3.02 9.81 15.21
N LEU A 138 3.08 8.48 15.15
CA LEU A 138 3.89 7.67 16.04
C LEU A 138 4.94 6.88 15.27
N LEU A 139 6.20 6.97 15.71
CA LEU A 139 7.31 6.13 15.29
C LEU A 139 7.74 5.23 16.45
N ALA A 140 8.11 4.00 16.13
CA ALA A 140 8.74 3.05 17.02
C ALA A 140 10.22 2.93 16.69
N GLU A 141 11.10 3.21 17.64
CA GLU A 141 12.52 2.90 17.52
C GLU A 141 12.75 1.43 17.83
N VAL A 142 13.32 0.69 16.89
CA VAL A 142 13.50 -0.76 16.96
C VAL A 142 14.97 -1.09 16.72
N GLY A 143 15.53 -1.90 17.60
CA GLY A 143 16.85 -2.52 17.43
C GLY A 143 16.71 -3.86 16.71
N ILE A 144 17.46 -4.04 15.64
CA ILE A 144 17.38 -5.22 14.78
C ILE A 144 18.72 -5.94 14.77
N LEU A 145 18.71 -7.21 15.17
CA LEU A 145 19.89 -8.06 15.19
C LEU A 145 20.21 -8.60 13.78
N PRO A 146 21.45 -9.05 13.51
CA PRO A 146 21.82 -9.64 12.20
C PRO A 146 21.04 -10.90 11.80
N ASN A 147 20.35 -11.55 12.75
CA ASN A 147 19.44 -12.66 12.50
C ASN A 147 18.00 -12.22 12.19
N GLY A 148 17.74 -10.92 12.16
CA GLY A 148 16.46 -10.28 11.91
C GLY A 148 15.53 -10.19 13.11
N GLN A 149 15.93 -10.67 14.30
CA GLN A 149 15.14 -10.46 15.51
C GLN A 149 15.10 -8.97 15.86
N ALA A 150 13.89 -8.49 16.14
CA ALA A 150 13.62 -7.11 16.48
C ALA A 150 13.29 -6.98 17.97
N GLY A 151 13.77 -5.91 18.58
CA GLY A 151 13.40 -5.49 19.93
C GLY A 151 12.99 -4.03 19.91
N LEU A 152 11.85 -3.73 20.53
CA LEU A 152 11.35 -2.37 20.65
C LEU A 152 12.16 -1.60 21.70
N ILE A 153 12.64 -0.40 21.36
CA ILE A 153 13.50 0.43 22.21
C ILE A 153 12.69 1.60 22.81
N SER A 154 12.08 2.41 21.95
CA SER A 154 11.38 3.63 22.37
C SER A 154 10.24 3.99 21.41
N LEU A 155 9.37 4.89 21.85
CA LEU A 155 8.36 5.55 21.02
C LEU A 155 8.71 7.02 20.83
N GLN A 156 8.46 7.53 19.63
CA GLN A 156 8.77 8.91 19.26
C GLN A 156 7.56 9.54 18.55
N ALA A 157 7.16 10.73 19.01
CA ALA A 157 6.19 11.54 18.30
C ALA A 157 6.83 12.11 17.02
N THR A 158 6.05 12.21 15.94
CA THR A 158 6.49 12.87 14.72
C THR A 158 5.46 13.88 14.24
N GLU A 159 5.89 15.11 13.96
CA GLU A 159 5.03 16.12 13.32
C GLU A 159 4.71 15.74 11.87
N THR A 160 5.63 15.01 11.23
CA THR A 160 5.48 14.32 9.95
C THR A 160 4.55 13.11 10.05
N GLY A 161 3.56 13.20 10.93
CA GLY A 161 2.58 12.17 11.25
C GLY A 161 1.49 12.00 10.20
N THR A 162 1.82 12.31 8.96
CA THR A 162 1.14 11.77 7.80
C THR A 162 2.28 11.10 7.05
N LEU A 163 2.06 9.89 6.51
CA LEU A 163 2.58 9.61 5.16
C LEU A 163 2.53 10.94 4.43
N ARG A 164 3.66 11.62 4.12
CA ARG A 164 3.69 12.98 3.55
C ARG A 164 2.41 13.14 2.77
N ALA A 165 1.46 13.98 3.24
CA ALA A 165 0.06 13.89 2.84
C ALA A 165 0.05 13.57 1.35
N PHE A 166 -0.34 12.34 0.99
CA PHE A 166 -0.16 11.87 -0.36
C PHE A 166 -1.13 12.71 -1.20
N THR A 167 -0.62 13.84 -1.69
CA THR A 167 -1.38 14.77 -2.48
C THR A 167 -1.28 14.26 -3.89
N HIS A 168 -2.31 13.52 -4.28
CA HIS A 168 -2.65 13.40 -5.67
C HIS A 168 -3.47 14.61 -6.07
N ARG A 169 -3.36 15.00 -7.34
CA ARG A 169 -4.27 15.98 -7.95
C ARG A 169 -4.93 15.34 -9.14
N SER A 170 -6.16 15.75 -9.45
CA SER A 170 -6.81 15.34 -10.69
C SER A 170 -6.04 15.88 -11.90
N LEU A 171 -5.94 15.06 -12.94
CA LEU A 171 -5.50 15.54 -14.25
C LEU A 171 -6.70 16.27 -14.90
N GLU A 172 -6.63 17.59 -14.96
CA GLU A 172 -7.68 18.41 -15.54
C GLU A 172 -7.32 18.88 -16.95
N ARG A 173 -8.35 19.15 -17.77
CA ARG A 173 -8.19 19.76 -19.11
C ARG A 173 -7.41 18.87 -20.09
N PHE A 174 -7.55 17.55 -19.95
CA PHE A 174 -7.08 16.55 -20.91
C PHE A 174 -8.21 15.56 -21.21
N PHE A 175 -8.25 15.05 -22.43
CA PHE A 175 -9.12 13.92 -22.80
C PHE A 175 -8.31 12.75 -23.34
N VAL A 176 -8.73 11.53 -23.02
CA VAL A 176 -8.16 10.30 -23.52
C VAL A 176 -8.49 10.14 -25.01
N THR A 177 -7.47 9.88 -25.81
CA THR A 177 -7.58 9.61 -27.27
C THR A 177 -7.53 8.13 -27.61
N LEU A 178 -7.25 7.27 -26.62
CA LEU A 178 -7.19 5.83 -26.80
C LEU A 178 -8.52 5.29 -27.34
N LYS A 179 -8.48 4.53 -28.43
CA LYS A 179 -9.62 3.73 -28.87
C LYS A 179 -9.57 2.40 -28.14
N ALA A 180 -10.54 2.17 -27.27
CA ALA A 180 -10.70 0.92 -26.54
C ALA A 180 -12.18 0.54 -26.46
N ASP A 181 -12.46 -0.73 -26.71
CA ASP A 181 -13.76 -1.42 -26.60
C ASP A 181 -14.01 -1.96 -25.18
N LYS A 182 -12.98 -1.94 -24.32
CA LYS A 182 -13.01 -2.38 -22.92
C LYS A 182 -12.48 -1.29 -21.99
N PRO A 183 -12.79 -1.37 -20.68
CA PRO A 183 -12.16 -0.53 -19.67
C PRO A 183 -10.63 -0.61 -19.75
N VAL A 184 -9.97 0.54 -19.65
CA VAL A 184 -8.51 0.64 -19.64
C VAL A 184 -8.06 1.31 -18.34
N THR A 185 -7.12 0.64 -17.68
CA THR A 185 -6.42 1.18 -16.51
C THR A 185 -4.93 1.21 -16.82
N LYS A 186 -4.27 2.34 -16.58
CA LYS A 186 -2.87 2.52 -16.97
C LYS A 186 -2.11 3.40 -15.99
N LEU A 187 -0.88 3.01 -15.68
CA LEU A 187 0.10 3.88 -15.05
C LEU A 187 1.04 4.41 -16.14
N ILE A 188 1.08 5.73 -16.29
CA ILE A 188 1.88 6.44 -17.29
C ILE A 188 3.04 7.10 -16.55
N SER A 189 4.25 6.88 -17.05
CA SER A 189 5.50 7.31 -16.41
C SER A 189 6.43 8.13 -17.32
N THR A 190 6.05 8.31 -18.58
CA THR A 190 6.85 9.03 -19.58
C THR A 190 6.01 10.03 -20.34
N GLU A 191 6.66 11.10 -20.80
CA GLU A 191 6.01 12.13 -21.61
C GLU A 191 5.50 11.58 -22.95
N ALA A 192 6.25 10.69 -23.60
CA ALA A 192 5.83 10.05 -24.85
C ALA A 192 4.54 9.23 -24.68
N ASP A 193 4.45 8.46 -23.59
CA ASP A 193 3.26 7.66 -23.30
C ASP A 193 2.06 8.52 -22.89
N PHE A 194 2.32 9.63 -22.19
CA PHE A 194 1.31 10.64 -21.88
C PHE A 194 0.74 11.28 -23.15
N ALA A 195 1.61 11.74 -24.06
CA ALA A 195 1.22 12.36 -25.34
C ALA A 195 0.48 11.39 -26.28
N ALA A 196 0.79 10.09 -26.22
CA ALA A 196 0.06 9.06 -26.96
C ALA A 196 -1.32 8.74 -26.36
N THR A 197 -1.53 9.05 -25.07
CA THR A 197 -2.75 8.70 -24.33
C THR A 197 -3.74 9.86 -24.22
N PHE A 198 -3.24 11.09 -24.07
CA PHE A 198 -4.04 12.28 -23.80
C PHE A 198 -3.84 13.36 -24.84
N HIS A 199 -4.89 14.14 -25.08
CA HIS A 199 -4.82 15.39 -25.84
C HIS A 199 -5.28 16.57 -24.96
N PRO A 200 -4.60 17.72 -25.03
CA PRO A 200 -5.01 18.92 -24.29
C PRO A 200 -6.41 19.39 -24.69
N ALA A 201 -7.21 19.76 -23.70
CA ALA A 201 -8.51 20.41 -23.88
C ALA A 201 -8.58 21.65 -22.97
N PRO A 202 -8.02 22.79 -23.42
CA PRO A 202 -8.13 24.05 -22.71
C PRO A 202 -9.60 24.44 -22.51
N LEU A 203 -9.92 24.98 -21.34
CA LEU A 203 -11.28 25.40 -20.99
C LEU A 203 -11.23 26.78 -20.33
N ASN A 204 -12.11 27.68 -20.76
CA ASN A 204 -12.25 29.04 -20.20
C ASN A 204 -10.93 29.83 -20.09
N GLY A 205 -10.08 29.76 -21.13
CA GLY A 205 -8.81 30.47 -21.18
C GLY A 205 -7.70 29.89 -20.29
N GLN A 206 -7.97 28.77 -19.59
CA GLN A 206 -6.96 28.06 -18.82
C GLN A 206 -6.40 26.89 -19.64
N ASN A 207 -5.07 26.86 -19.76
CA ASN A 207 -4.36 25.82 -20.48
C ASN A 207 -4.28 24.53 -19.67
N ALA A 208 -4.17 23.41 -20.39
CA ALA A 208 -3.84 22.12 -19.80
C ALA A 208 -2.40 22.16 -19.24
N VAL A 209 -2.20 21.66 -18.02
CA VAL A 209 -0.87 21.62 -17.39
C VAL A 209 -0.33 20.21 -17.48
N THR A 210 0.70 20.03 -18.32
CA THR A 210 1.36 18.74 -18.50
C THR A 210 2.02 18.27 -17.19
N PRO A 211 1.87 17.00 -16.81
CA PRO A 211 2.61 16.41 -15.70
C PRO A 211 4.13 16.47 -15.91
N LYS A 212 4.89 16.56 -14.82
CA LYS A 212 6.35 16.67 -14.83
C LYS A 212 7.00 15.29 -14.76
N PHE A 213 7.30 14.69 -15.91
CA PHE A 213 8.04 13.44 -15.97
C PHE A 213 9.55 13.67 -15.84
N PRO A 214 10.33 12.77 -15.19
CA PRO A 214 9.92 11.54 -14.52
C PRO A 214 9.49 11.71 -13.04
N GLN A 215 9.33 12.95 -12.56
CA GLN A 215 9.01 13.22 -11.15
C GLN A 215 7.54 12.90 -10.79
N GLU A 216 6.68 12.71 -11.78
CA GLU A 216 5.26 12.44 -11.62
C GLU A 216 4.84 11.24 -12.47
N TYR A 217 3.85 10.51 -11.97
CA TYR A 217 3.13 9.48 -12.72
C TYR A 217 1.68 9.91 -12.89
N VAL A 218 1.03 9.40 -13.94
CA VAL A 218 -0.41 9.55 -14.14
C VAL A 218 -1.05 8.18 -14.03
N LEU A 219 -1.98 8.02 -13.08
CA LEU A 219 -2.82 6.83 -12.97
C LEU A 219 -4.17 7.13 -13.64
N LEU A 220 -4.44 6.48 -14.76
CA LEU A 220 -5.64 6.64 -15.57
C LEU A 220 -6.57 5.44 -15.37
N HIS A 221 -7.87 5.72 -15.27
CA HIS A 221 -8.93 4.75 -15.55
C HIS A 221 -9.96 5.36 -16.51
N THR A 222 -10.29 4.65 -17.59
CA THR A 222 -11.27 5.07 -18.60
C THR A 222 -12.14 3.90 -19.04
N LEU A 223 -13.37 4.20 -19.43
CA LEU A 223 -14.34 3.23 -19.93
C LEU A 223 -14.55 3.42 -21.44
N PRO A 224 -15.13 2.41 -22.13
CA PRO A 224 -15.61 2.57 -23.50
C PRO A 224 -16.62 3.71 -23.61
N GLU A 225 -16.83 4.17 -24.85
CA GLU A 225 -17.85 5.18 -25.11
C GLU A 225 -19.24 4.68 -24.70
N THR A 226 -20.01 5.58 -24.10
CA THR A 226 -21.36 5.29 -23.61
C THR A 226 -22.25 6.52 -23.79
N ASP A 227 -23.52 6.26 -24.04
CA ASP A 227 -24.61 7.24 -24.04
C ASP A 227 -25.23 7.38 -22.65
N VAL A 228 -24.58 6.90 -21.59
CA VAL A 228 -25.02 7.04 -20.20
C VAL A 228 -24.09 8.00 -19.50
N ASP A 229 -24.66 9.00 -18.83
CA ASP A 229 -23.90 9.93 -17.98
C ASP A 229 -23.07 9.13 -16.97
N THR A 230 -21.75 9.17 -17.09
CA THR A 230 -20.89 8.28 -16.30
C THR A 230 -19.72 9.06 -15.72
N THR A 231 -19.64 9.08 -14.39
CA THR A 231 -18.54 9.70 -13.64
C THR A 231 -17.65 8.61 -13.03
N ILE A 232 -16.35 8.77 -13.17
CA ILE A 232 -15.35 7.91 -12.53
C ILE A 232 -14.69 8.71 -11.41
N LEU A 233 -14.64 8.13 -10.20
CA LEU A 233 -14.00 8.73 -9.05
C LEU A 233 -12.87 7.83 -8.56
N PHE A 234 -11.69 8.42 -8.33
CA PHE A 234 -10.67 7.79 -7.51
C PHE A 234 -11.03 7.98 -6.04
N THR A 235 -11.09 6.89 -5.30
CA THR A 235 -11.44 6.83 -3.88
C THR A 235 -10.39 5.99 -3.16
N GLY A 236 -10.33 6.11 -1.83
CA GLY A 236 -9.42 5.29 -1.01
C GLY A 236 -7.94 5.44 -1.40
N VAL A 237 -7.55 6.56 -2.01
CA VAL A 237 -6.20 6.80 -2.53
C VAL A 237 -5.22 6.99 -1.37
N ARG A 238 -4.37 6.00 -1.14
CA ARG A 238 -3.47 5.92 0.01
C ARG A 238 -2.12 5.35 -0.39
N LEU A 239 -1.05 5.97 0.09
CA LEU A 239 0.32 5.48 -0.10
C LEU A 239 0.72 4.69 1.15
N THR A 240 1.09 3.43 1.01
CA THR A 240 1.57 2.60 2.13
C THR A 240 2.92 2.00 1.72
N ASN A 241 4.00 2.33 2.44
CA ASN A 241 5.36 1.80 2.17
C ASN A 241 5.82 2.01 0.71
N GLY A 242 5.48 3.15 0.12
CA GLY A 242 5.77 3.46 -1.28
C GLY A 242 4.86 2.76 -2.29
N HIS A 243 3.89 1.94 -1.86
CA HIS A 243 2.85 1.38 -2.73
C HIS A 243 1.61 2.26 -2.67
N LEU A 244 1.19 2.78 -3.82
CA LEU A 244 -0.09 3.46 -3.95
C LEU A 244 -1.20 2.42 -4.06
N HIS A 245 -2.18 2.52 -3.18
CA HIS A 245 -3.43 1.81 -3.25
C HIS A 245 -4.52 2.82 -3.57
N ALA A 246 -5.31 2.54 -4.59
CA ALA A 246 -6.46 3.35 -4.95
C ALA A 246 -7.61 2.44 -5.37
N GLU A 247 -8.81 2.98 -5.27
CA GLU A 247 -10.05 2.34 -5.70
C GLU A 247 -10.74 3.26 -6.71
N VAL A 248 -11.39 2.69 -7.71
CA VAL A 248 -12.28 3.44 -8.61
C VAL A 248 -13.72 3.10 -8.34
N ARG A 249 -14.53 4.15 -8.25
CA ARG A 249 -15.99 4.06 -8.20
C ARG A 249 -16.57 4.64 -9.48
N VAL A 250 -17.46 3.89 -10.11
CA VAL A 250 -18.15 4.32 -11.34
C VAL A 250 -19.59 4.65 -10.98
N ILE A 251 -19.99 5.89 -11.20
CA ILE A 251 -21.35 6.37 -10.97
C ILE A 251 -22.02 6.53 -12.33
N ARG A 252 -23.12 5.81 -12.55
CA ARG A 252 -23.94 5.89 -13.77
C ARG A 252 -25.22 6.65 -13.47
N GLY A 253 -25.47 7.68 -14.26
CA GLY A 253 -26.65 8.54 -14.24
C GLY A 253 -27.62 8.19 -15.35
N ALA A 254 -28.30 9.22 -15.87
CA ALA A 254 -29.31 9.07 -16.89
C ALA A 254 -28.70 8.84 -18.29
N LYS A 255 -29.53 8.29 -19.19
CA LYS A 255 -29.22 8.20 -20.62
C LYS A 255 -29.15 9.60 -21.25
N GLN A 256 -28.21 9.80 -22.16
CA GLN A 256 -27.91 11.03 -22.88
C GLN A 256 -28.11 10.82 -24.40
N THR A 257 -28.20 11.91 -25.16
CA THR A 257 -28.39 11.88 -26.62
C THR A 257 -27.09 11.81 -27.41
N PHE A 258 -25.95 11.87 -26.73
CA PHE A 258 -24.61 11.82 -27.31
C PHE A 258 -23.76 10.82 -26.54
N THR A 259 -22.73 10.28 -27.20
CA THR A 259 -21.77 9.41 -26.54
C THR A 259 -20.63 10.21 -25.95
N THR A 260 -20.16 9.79 -24.78
CA THR A 260 -18.95 10.31 -24.14
C THR A 260 -18.03 9.16 -23.79
N ARG A 261 -16.73 9.45 -23.65
CA ARG A 261 -15.74 8.51 -23.10
C ARG A 261 -15.48 8.86 -21.64
N PRO A 262 -16.04 8.12 -20.67
CA PRO A 262 -15.81 8.38 -19.26
C PRO A 262 -14.34 8.18 -18.92
N GLN A 263 -13.76 9.12 -18.18
CA GLN A 263 -12.36 9.08 -17.78
C GLN A 263 -12.16 9.74 -16.42
N ALA A 264 -11.18 9.23 -15.68
CA ALA A 264 -10.57 9.94 -14.58
C ALA A 264 -9.08 9.62 -14.56
N ALA A 265 -8.27 10.59 -14.19
CA ALA A 265 -6.86 10.38 -13.97
C ALA A 265 -6.36 11.22 -12.80
N ILE A 266 -5.44 10.65 -12.03
CA ILE A 266 -4.77 11.33 -10.94
C ILE A 266 -3.28 11.40 -11.20
N ILE A 267 -2.66 12.51 -10.82
CA ILE A 267 -1.22 12.73 -10.89
C ILE A 267 -0.64 12.47 -9.51
N VAL A 268 0.42 11.66 -9.47
CA VAL A 268 1.03 11.16 -8.23
C VAL A 268 2.54 11.38 -8.25
N SER A 269 3.14 11.76 -7.12
CA SER A 269 4.58 12.00 -7.05
C SER A 269 5.40 10.70 -7.13
N ALA A 270 6.52 10.76 -7.85
CA ALA A 270 7.46 9.66 -8.02
C ALA A 270 8.44 9.47 -6.83
N GLN A 271 8.55 10.43 -5.92
CA GLN A 271 9.63 10.48 -4.93
C GLN A 271 9.72 9.20 -4.09
N ASP A 272 8.57 8.69 -3.64
CA ASP A 272 8.50 7.52 -2.76
C ASP A 272 7.77 6.33 -3.40
N LEU A 273 7.36 6.45 -4.67
CA LEU A 273 6.55 5.45 -5.35
C LEU A 273 7.39 4.25 -5.81
N ARG A 274 7.01 3.07 -5.32
CA ARG A 274 7.59 1.74 -5.60
C ARG A 274 6.59 0.81 -6.28
N GLY A 275 5.30 1.13 -6.22
CA GLY A 275 4.28 0.39 -6.93
C GLY A 275 2.93 1.07 -6.86
N VAL A 276 2.01 0.61 -7.69
CA VAL A 276 0.64 1.10 -7.78
C VAL A 276 -0.29 -0.09 -7.92
N SER A 277 -1.38 -0.07 -7.15
CA SER A 277 -2.49 -1.00 -7.27
C SER A 277 -3.79 -0.21 -7.39
N LEU A 278 -4.62 -0.59 -8.36
CA LEU A 278 -5.96 -0.05 -8.54
C LEU A 278 -6.97 -1.20 -8.48
N ARG A 279 -8.02 -1.01 -7.69
CA ARG A 279 -9.15 -1.94 -7.61
C ARG A 279 -10.45 -1.23 -7.98
N ASP A 280 -11.45 -1.98 -8.37
CA ASP A 280 -12.82 -1.47 -8.48
C ASP A 280 -13.55 -1.49 -7.13
N GLU A 281 -14.79 -1.03 -7.11
CA GLU A 281 -15.66 -1.01 -5.92
C GLU A 281 -16.02 -2.39 -5.37
N LYS A 282 -15.83 -3.47 -6.14
CA LYS A 282 -16.01 -4.85 -5.73
C LYS A 282 -14.71 -5.49 -5.22
N GLY A 283 -13.61 -4.74 -5.24
CA GLY A 283 -12.28 -5.21 -4.87
C GLY A 283 -11.56 -5.98 -5.98
N GLU A 284 -12.12 -6.07 -7.19
CA GLU A 284 -11.45 -6.67 -8.34
C GLU A 284 -10.25 -5.83 -8.75
N ARG A 285 -9.16 -6.52 -9.08
CA ARG A 285 -7.91 -5.86 -9.42
C ARG A 285 -7.91 -5.39 -10.87
N LEU A 286 -7.85 -4.07 -11.06
CA LEU A 286 -7.77 -3.43 -12.36
C LEU A 286 -6.35 -3.16 -12.83
N LEU A 287 -5.43 -2.90 -11.89
CA LEU A 287 -4.02 -2.66 -12.19
C LEU A 287 -3.16 -3.06 -10.98
N GLU A 288 -2.00 -3.65 -11.25
CA GLU A 288 -0.92 -3.82 -10.28
C GLU A 288 0.42 -3.69 -10.99
N VAL A 289 1.16 -2.64 -10.66
CA VAL A 289 2.44 -2.31 -11.28
C VAL A 289 3.48 -2.15 -10.17
N ARG A 290 4.60 -2.85 -10.31
CA ARG A 290 5.81 -2.60 -9.52
C ARG A 290 6.71 -1.63 -10.29
N ILE A 291 7.14 -0.56 -9.64
CA ILE A 291 8.05 0.43 -10.20
C ILE A 291 9.46 0.08 -9.75
N ARG A 292 10.30 -0.29 -10.71
CA ARG A 292 11.73 -0.49 -10.48
C ARG A 292 12.41 0.85 -10.70
N LYS A 293 13.00 1.40 -9.65
CA LYS A 293 13.95 2.52 -9.75
C LYS A 293 15.34 1.97 -10.02
#